data_AF-A0A547E712-F1
#
_entry.id   AF-A0A547E712-F1
#
_cell.length_a   1.000
_cell.length_b   1.000
_cell.length_c   1.000
_cell.angle_alpha   90.00
_cell.angle_beta   90.00
_cell.angle_gamma   90.00
#
_symmetry.space_group_name_H-M   'P 1'
#
loop_
_entity.id
_entity.type
_entity.pdbx_description
1 polymer ?
#
loop_
_entity_poly.entity_id
_entity_poly.type
_entity_poly.pdbx_seq_one_letter_code
_entity_poly.pdbx_strand_id
1 'polypeptide(L)'
;MFSLLRDALTFAAMFTGILFPAIIHKYDLSLGTQIQLLSFVPAFFVLCHFLIKRKYQRDFDRLSYLSAVVCVAMCAGVGAFSQSEMIELGFKVERVLDYVTIKFLLYFWSLLLLPVVLRKLFGKD
;
A
#
# COMPACT_ATOMS: atom_id res chain seq x y z
N MET A 1 -12.76 10.03 -20.24
CA MET A 1 -13.12 10.36 -18.84
C MET A 1 -12.82 9.20 -17.87
N PHE A 2 -13.14 7.95 -18.22
CA PHE A 2 -12.90 6.79 -17.34
C PHE A 2 -11.43 6.33 -17.24
N SER A 3 -10.63 6.52 -18.30
CA SER A 3 -9.17 6.33 -18.26
C SER A 3 -8.49 7.29 -17.28
N LEU A 4 -8.93 8.56 -17.26
CA LEU A 4 -8.44 9.57 -16.33
C LEU A 4 -8.72 9.20 -14.86
N LEU A 5 -9.92 8.69 -14.55
CA LEU A 5 -10.26 8.25 -13.18
C LEU A 5 -9.39 7.06 -12.74
N ARG A 6 -9.16 6.11 -13.65
CA ARG A 6 -8.27 4.95 -13.42
C ARG A 6 -6.83 5.41 -13.18
N ASP A 7 -6.30 6.23 -14.08
CA ASP A 7 -4.90 6.66 -14.03
C ASP A 7 -4.66 7.54 -12.80
N ALA A 8 -5.65 8.36 -12.41
CA ALA A 8 -5.63 9.12 -11.16
C ALA A 8 -5.61 8.22 -9.91
N LEU A 9 -6.31 7.08 -9.91
CA LEU A 9 -6.28 6.12 -8.80
C LEU A 9 -4.94 5.40 -8.69
N THR A 10 -4.36 4.99 -9.82
CA THR A 10 -3.03 4.38 -9.86
C THR A 10 -1.97 5.38 -9.40
N PHE A 11 -2.02 6.62 -9.89
CA PHE A 11 -1.15 7.70 -9.42
C PHE A 11 -1.37 7.97 -7.93
N ALA A 12 -2.62 8.06 -7.47
CA ALA A 12 -2.92 8.29 -6.06
C ALA A 12 -2.34 7.18 -5.17
N ALA A 13 -2.43 5.91 -5.58
CA ALA A 13 -1.87 4.77 -4.84
C ALA A 13 -0.34 4.80 -4.81
N MET A 14 0.31 5.06 -5.96
CA MET A 14 1.77 5.20 -6.01
C MET A 14 2.27 6.39 -5.18
N PHE A 15 1.55 7.52 -5.27
CA PHE A 15 1.90 8.76 -4.59
C PHE A 15 1.65 8.67 -3.08
N THR A 16 0.57 8.02 -2.64
CA THR A 16 0.34 7.75 -1.21
C THR A 16 1.42 6.84 -0.66
N GLY A 17 1.82 5.79 -1.38
CA GLY A 17 2.92 4.94 -0.95
C GLY A 17 4.19 5.74 -0.69
N ILE A 18 4.66 6.52 -1.67
CA ILE A 18 5.91 7.30 -1.59
C ILE A 18 5.83 8.40 -0.52
N LEU A 19 4.68 9.06 -0.40
CA LEU A 19 4.48 10.11 0.58
C LEU A 19 4.25 9.58 1.99
N PHE A 20 3.92 8.29 2.16
CA PHE A 20 3.53 7.75 3.45
C PHE A 20 4.61 7.94 4.54
N PRO A 21 5.89 7.57 4.29
CA PRO A 21 6.95 7.80 5.27
C PRO A 21 7.21 9.29 5.48
N ALA A 22 7.13 10.09 4.42
CA ALA A 22 7.33 11.55 4.49
C ALA A 22 6.24 12.27 5.30
N ILE A 23 4.98 11.83 5.19
CA ILE A 23 3.85 12.35 5.97
C ILE A 23 4.00 11.97 7.43
N ILE A 24 4.35 10.72 7.72
CA ILE A 24 4.59 10.25 9.09
C ILE A 24 5.68 11.09 9.75
N HIS A 25 6.80 11.28 9.06
CA HIS A 25 7.92 12.06 9.55
C HIS A 25 7.56 13.55 9.76
N LYS A 26 6.88 14.18 8.80
CA LYS A 26 6.58 15.62 8.83
C LYS A 26 5.51 16.01 9.85
N TYR A 27 4.50 15.17 10.07
CA TYR A 27 3.33 15.51 10.88
C TYR A 27 3.34 14.88 12.28
N ASP A 28 4.45 14.22 12.66
CA ASP A 28 4.63 13.56 13.96
C ASP A 28 3.40 12.76 14.41
N LEU A 29 2.87 11.94 13.49
CA LEU A 29 1.59 11.26 13.69
C LEU A 29 1.65 10.28 14.86
N SER A 30 0.56 10.22 15.65
CA SER A 30 0.43 9.22 16.72
C SER A 30 0.48 7.79 16.17
N LEU A 31 0.99 6.83 16.94
CA LEU A 31 1.04 5.42 16.54
C LEU A 31 -0.34 4.89 16.12
N GLY A 32 -1.41 5.26 16.83
CA GLY A 32 -2.77 4.87 16.47
C GLY A 32 -3.17 5.37 15.08
N THR A 33 -2.83 6.62 14.76
CA THR A 33 -3.06 7.21 13.43
C THR A 33 -2.22 6.52 12.35
N GLN A 34 -0.96 6.19 12.64
CA GLN A 34 -0.08 5.46 11.73
C GLN A 34 -0.65 4.06 11.38
N ILE A 35 -1.10 3.32 12.39
CA ILE A 35 -1.76 2.00 12.22
C ILE A 35 -3.04 2.12 11.40
N GLN A 36 -3.89 3.10 11.72
CA GLN A 36 -5.11 3.36 10.97
C GLN A 36 -4.81 3.65 9.50
N LEU A 37 -3.86 4.54 9.22
CA LEU A 37 -3.49 4.87 7.85
C LEU A 37 -2.93 3.64 7.10
N LEU A 38 -2.06 2.85 7.74
CA LEU A 38 -1.50 1.63 7.16
C LEU A 38 -2.57 0.57 6.87
N SER A 39 -3.69 0.60 7.57
CA SER A 39 -4.79 -0.35 7.41
C SER A 39 -5.83 0.16 6.41
N PHE A 40 -6.29 1.39 6.58
CA PHE A 40 -7.40 1.96 5.80
C PHE A 40 -6.98 2.41 4.41
N VAL A 41 -5.76 2.92 4.22
CA VAL A 41 -5.32 3.40 2.90
C VAL A 41 -5.25 2.24 1.90
N PRO A 42 -4.56 1.11 2.17
CA PRO A 42 -4.59 -0.04 1.28
C PRO A 42 -6.00 -0.61 1.10
N ALA A 43 -6.78 -0.73 2.19
CA ALA A 43 -8.16 -1.23 2.13
C ALA A 43 -9.06 -0.37 1.24
N PHE A 44 -8.94 0.95 1.31
CA PHE A 44 -9.67 1.90 0.47
C PHE A 44 -9.33 1.69 -1.01
N PHE A 45 -8.04 1.59 -1.35
CA PHE A 45 -7.63 1.33 -2.73
C PHE A 45 -8.11 -0.02 -3.25
N VAL A 46 -8.08 -1.07 -2.42
CA VAL A 46 -8.63 -2.39 -2.76
C VAL A 46 -10.13 -2.32 -3.00
N LEU A 47 -10.88 -1.61 -2.15
CA LEU A 47 -12.32 -1.43 -2.30
C LEU A 47 -12.65 -0.65 -3.58
N CYS A 48 -11.96 0.47 -3.83
CA CYS A 48 -12.09 1.23 -5.06
C CYS A 48 -11.79 0.36 -6.28
N HIS A 49 -10.72 -0.44 -6.24
CA HIS A 49 -10.40 -1.38 -7.32
C HIS A 49 -11.54 -2.38 -7.56
N PHE A 50 -12.11 -2.98 -6.51
CA PHE A 50 -13.20 -3.94 -6.64
C PHE A 50 -14.46 -3.31 -7.24
N LEU A 51 -14.84 -2.12 -6.76
CA LEU A 51 -16.01 -1.39 -7.26
C LEU A 51 -15.86 -1.00 -8.74
N ILE A 52 -14.67 -0.58 -9.14
CA ILE A 52 -14.40 -0.17 -10.52
C ILE A 52 -14.26 -1.40 -11.43
N LYS A 53 -13.60 -2.47 -10.98
CA LYS A 53 -13.46 -3.71 -11.75
C LYS A 53 -14.82 -4.32 -12.10
N ARG A 54 -15.77 -4.33 -11.16
CA ARG A 54 -17.15 -4.82 -11.41
C ARG A 54 -17.84 -4.07 -12.55
N LYS A 55 -17.46 -2.81 -12.79
CA LYS A 55 -18.07 -1.94 -13.80
C LYS A 55 -17.26 -1.81 -15.10
N TYR A 56 -15.95 -2.13 -15.09
CA TYR A 56 -15.01 -1.81 -16.19
C TYR A 56 -13.97 -2.93 -16.49
N GLN A 57 -14.39 -4.20 -16.42
CA GLN A 57 -13.56 -5.42 -16.42
C GLN A 57 -12.42 -5.52 -17.46
N ARG A 58 -12.52 -4.91 -18.66
CA ARG A 58 -11.55 -5.12 -19.75
C ARG A 58 -10.35 -4.14 -19.77
N ASP A 59 -10.54 -2.88 -19.37
CA ASP A 59 -9.52 -1.83 -19.50
C ASP A 59 -8.74 -1.53 -18.20
N PHE A 60 -9.21 -2.07 -17.06
CA PHE A 60 -8.63 -1.79 -15.75
C PHE A 60 -7.47 -2.72 -15.38
N ASP A 61 -7.48 -3.92 -15.96
CA ASP A 61 -6.69 -5.07 -15.52
C ASP A 61 -5.17 -4.91 -15.71
N ARG A 62 -4.71 -4.08 -16.67
CA ARG A 62 -3.27 -3.82 -16.90
C ARG A 62 -2.66 -2.76 -15.98
N LEU A 63 -3.43 -1.78 -15.52
CA LEU A 63 -2.91 -0.62 -14.76
C LEU A 63 -3.17 -0.70 -13.25
N SER A 64 -4.26 -1.34 -12.81
CA SER A 64 -4.46 -1.68 -11.40
C SER A 64 -3.39 -2.63 -10.86
N TYR A 65 -2.82 -3.43 -11.76
CA TYR A 65 -1.67 -4.28 -11.52
C TYR A 65 -0.44 -3.47 -11.09
N LEU A 66 -0.14 -2.35 -11.76
CA LEU A 66 1.01 -1.51 -11.42
C LEU A 66 0.88 -0.92 -10.01
N SER A 67 -0.32 -0.42 -9.65
CA SER A 67 -0.58 0.05 -8.28
C SER A 67 -0.45 -1.07 -7.23
N ALA A 68 -0.87 -2.29 -7.55
CA ALA A 68 -0.71 -3.43 -6.65
C ALA A 68 0.76 -3.83 -6.50
N VAL A 69 1.54 -3.84 -7.59
CA VAL A 69 3.00 -4.08 -7.58
C VAL A 69 3.70 -3.05 -6.70
N VAL A 70 3.38 -1.76 -6.88
CA VAL A 70 4.00 -0.68 -6.11
C VAL A 70 3.62 -0.79 -4.64
N CYS A 71 2.35 -1.08 -4.32
CA CYS A 71 1.92 -1.27 -2.94
C CYS A 71 2.63 -2.46 -2.28
N VAL A 72 2.75 -3.60 -2.98
CA VAL A 72 3.53 -4.76 -2.51
C VAL A 72 5.00 -4.40 -2.31
N ALA A 73 5.63 -3.74 -3.28
CA ALA A 73 7.04 -3.35 -3.21
C ALA A 73 7.30 -2.38 -2.06
N MET A 74 6.37 -1.46 -1.79
CA MET A 74 6.47 -0.50 -0.71
C MET A 74 6.22 -1.13 0.65
N CYS A 75 5.18 -1.94 0.79
CA CYS A 75 4.92 -2.63 2.05
C CYS A 75 6.04 -3.62 2.38
N ALA A 76 6.58 -4.35 1.38
CA ALA A 76 7.73 -5.23 1.57
C ALA A 76 9.02 -4.45 1.85
N GLY A 77 9.26 -3.34 1.14
CA GLY A 77 10.45 -2.49 1.34
C GLY A 77 10.48 -1.83 2.71
N VAL A 78 9.40 -1.17 3.11
CA VAL A 78 9.28 -0.56 4.45
C VAL A 78 9.22 -1.65 5.53
N GLY A 79 8.61 -2.80 5.25
CA GLY A 79 8.57 -3.94 6.16
C GLY A 79 9.94 -4.63 6.35
N ALA A 80 10.89 -4.41 5.45
CA ALA A 80 12.26 -4.92 5.58
C ALA A 80 13.11 -4.09 6.54
N PHE A 81 12.77 -2.81 6.76
CA PHE A 81 13.52 -1.92 7.64
C PHE A 81 13.61 -2.45 9.07
N SER A 82 14.76 -2.21 9.69
CA SER A 82 15.02 -2.41 11.10
C SER A 82 14.22 -1.42 11.95
N GLN A 83 14.10 -1.71 13.25
CA GLN A 83 13.37 -0.84 14.17
C GLN A 83 13.95 0.58 14.21
N SER A 84 15.28 0.72 14.20
CA SER A 84 15.96 2.02 14.14
C SER A 84 15.63 2.79 12.86
N GLU A 85 15.68 2.14 11.70
CA GLU A 85 15.37 2.79 10.41
C GLU A 85 13.89 3.25 10.34
N MET A 86 12.96 2.48 10.91
CA MET A 86 11.57 2.89 11.00
C MET A 86 11.40 4.12 11.91
N ILE A 87 12.12 4.18 13.04
CA ILE A 87 12.10 5.34 13.94
C ILE A 87 12.67 6.59 13.23
N GLU A 88 13.76 6.44 12.47
CA GLU A 88 14.33 7.54 11.67
C GLU A 88 13.33 8.09 10.63
N LEU A 89 12.48 7.22 10.09
CA LEU A 89 11.38 7.59 9.20
C LEU A 89 10.15 8.15 9.93
N GLY A 90 10.21 8.33 11.25
CA GLY A 90 9.15 8.92 12.07
C GLY A 90 8.11 7.93 12.60
N PHE A 91 8.30 6.62 12.40
CA PHE A 91 7.40 5.63 12.98
C PHE A 91 7.59 5.56 14.50
N LYS A 92 6.48 5.61 15.25
CA LYS A 92 6.48 5.56 16.72
C LYS A 92 6.54 4.10 17.21
N VAL A 93 7.64 3.45 16.91
CA VAL A 93 7.87 2.02 17.16
C VAL A 93 8.98 1.78 18.17
N GLU A 94 9.06 2.63 19.22
CA GLU A 94 10.10 2.51 20.26
C GLU A 94 9.96 1.21 21.06
N ARG A 95 8.75 0.68 21.19
CA ARG A 95 8.49 -0.62 21.81
C ARG A 95 8.51 -1.73 20.76
N VAL A 96 9.12 -2.86 21.12
CA VAL A 96 9.22 -4.05 20.25
C VAL A 96 7.85 -4.53 19.76
N LEU A 97 6.82 -4.46 20.62
CA LEU A 97 5.46 -4.86 20.25
C LEU A 97 4.90 -3.97 19.12
N ASP A 98 5.09 -2.65 19.23
CA ASP A 98 4.60 -1.68 18.23
C ASP A 98 5.31 -1.89 16.88
N TYR A 99 6.64 -2.12 16.92
CA TYR A 99 7.44 -2.50 15.76
C TYR A 99 6.94 -3.79 15.08
N VAL A 100 6.68 -4.84 15.86
CA VAL A 100 6.15 -6.11 15.34
C VAL A 100 4.76 -5.92 14.74
N THR A 101 3.88 -5.14 15.37
CA THR A 101 2.54 -4.85 14.87
C THR A 101 2.59 -4.15 13.51
N ILE A 102 3.41 -3.10 13.38
CA ILE A 102 3.57 -2.38 12.11
C ILE A 102 4.14 -3.30 11.03
N LYS A 103 5.17 -4.11 11.35
CA LYS A 103 5.71 -5.09 10.40
C LYS A 103 4.67 -6.09 9.95
N PHE A 104 3.90 -6.65 10.88
CA PHE A 104 2.87 -7.61 10.56
C PHE A 104 1.84 -7.02 9.59
N LEU A 105 1.39 -5.77 9.82
CA LEU A 105 0.47 -5.07 8.92
C LEU A 105 1.06 -4.88 7.51
N LEU A 106 2.32 -4.46 7.41
CA LEU A 106 3.02 -4.28 6.13
C LEU A 106 3.15 -5.62 5.39
N TYR A 107 3.55 -6.69 6.07
CA TYR A 107 3.63 -8.02 5.45
C TYR A 107 2.26 -8.58 5.08
N PHE A 108 1.24 -8.38 5.92
CA PHE A 108 -0.14 -8.80 5.65
C PHE A 108 -0.64 -8.22 4.33
N TRP A 109 -0.49 -6.91 4.13
CA TRP A 109 -0.90 -6.27 2.88
C TRP A 109 -0.07 -6.72 1.69
N SER A 110 1.24 -6.90 1.87
CA SER A 110 2.13 -7.42 0.83
C SER A 110 1.67 -8.80 0.35
N LEU A 111 1.40 -9.72 1.29
CA LEU A 111 0.93 -11.08 1.00
C LEU A 111 -0.46 -11.10 0.39
N LEU A 112 -1.38 -10.26 0.85
CA LEU A 112 -2.75 -10.20 0.33
C LEU A 112 -2.80 -9.70 -1.11
N LEU A 113 -1.93 -8.76 -1.47
CA LEU A 113 -1.83 -8.20 -2.82
C LEU A 113 -0.96 -9.03 -3.76
N LEU A 114 -0.05 -9.86 -3.22
CA LEU A 114 0.88 -10.68 -3.99
C LEU A 114 0.19 -11.61 -5.01
N PRO A 115 -0.88 -12.36 -4.69
CA PRO A 115 -1.60 -13.19 -5.66
C PRO A 115 -2.17 -12.39 -6.84
N VAL A 116 -2.63 -11.15 -6.59
CA VAL A 116 -3.15 -10.26 -7.65
C VAL A 116 -2.04 -9.89 -8.63
N VAL A 117 -0.84 -9.63 -8.10
CA VAL A 117 0.36 -9.35 -8.88
C VAL A 117 0.82 -10.61 -9.64
N LEU A 118 1.01 -11.73 -8.94
CA LEU A 118 1.50 -12.98 -9.52
C LEU A 118 0.58 -13.52 -10.62
N ARG A 119 -0.74 -13.46 -10.44
CA ARG A 119 -1.70 -13.91 -11.44
C ARG A 119 -1.62 -13.11 -12.75
N LYS A 120 -1.19 -11.84 -12.69
CA LYS A 120 -1.02 -11.01 -13.88
C LYS A 120 0.37 -11.17 -14.52
N LEU A 121 1.41 -11.43 -13.72
CA LEU A 121 2.77 -11.71 -14.21
C LEU A 121 2.89 -13.07 -14.89
N PHE A 122 2.29 -14.09 -14.27
CA PHE A 122 2.44 -15.49 -14.67
C PHE A 122 1.19 -16.08 -15.31
N GLY A 123 0.03 -15.41 -15.20
CA GLY A 123 -1.16 -15.76 -15.96
C GLY A 123 -0.97 -15.34 -17.42
N LYS A 124 -1.03 -16.32 -18.32
CA LYS A 124 -1.19 -16.08 -19.76
C LYS A 124 -2.61 -15.55 -20.01
N ASP A 125 -2.87 -14.27 -19.76
CA ASP A 125 -4.06 -13.51 -20.21
C ASP A 125 -3.73 -12.02 -20.44
#